data_AF-A0A1L7JMS3-F1
#
_entry.id   AF-A0A1L7JMS3-F1
#
_cell.length_a   1.000
_cell.length_b   1.000
_cell.length_c   1.000
_cell.angle_alpha   90.00
_cell.angle_beta   90.00
_cell.angle_gamma   90.00
#
_symmetry.space_group_name_H-M   'P 1'
#
loop_
_entity.id
_entity.type
_entity.pdbx_description
1 polymer ?
#
loop_
_entity_poly.entity_id
_entity_poly.type
_entity_poly.pdbx_seq_one_letter_code
_entity_poly.pdbx_strand_id
1 'polypeptide(L)' 'MKDNNTDIIICLVGESGSGKSTIAELLEKEGYNYIESYTTRKPRYKGERGHIF' A
#
# COMPACT_ATOMS: atom_id res chain seq x y z
N MET A 1 -23.68 -17.77 13.96
CA MET A 1 -23.59 -17.19 12.60
C MET A 1 -22.12 -17.18 12.26
N LYS A 2 -21.68 -17.76 11.14
CA LYS A 2 -20.29 -17.61 10.71
C LYS A 2 -20.17 -16.19 10.16
N ASP A 3 -19.40 -15.34 10.82
CA ASP A 3 -19.01 -14.06 10.26
C ASP A 3 -18.22 -14.37 8.98
N ASN A 4 -18.83 -14.14 7.82
CA ASN A 4 -18.24 -14.40 6.51
C ASN A 4 -17.21 -13.30 6.18
N ASN A 5 -16.35 -12.94 7.13
CA ASN A 5 -15.35 -11.89 6.97
C ASN A 5 -14.18 -12.44 6.16
N THR A 6 -14.36 -12.49 4.84
CA THR A 6 -13.29 -12.85 3.91
C THR A 6 -12.44 -11.61 3.68
N ASP A 7 -11.13 -11.72 3.90
CA ASP A 7 -10.21 -10.63 3.60
C ASP A 7 -10.25 -10.30 2.10
N ILE A 8 -10.30 -9.00 1.78
CA ILE A 8 -10.36 -8.51 0.40
C ILE A 8 -9.04 -7.81 0.07
N ILE A 9 -8.45 -8.19 -1.06
CA ILE A 9 -7.30 -7.49 -1.64
C ILE A 9 -7.80 -6.54 -2.71
N ILE A 10 -7.47 -5.25 -2.56
CA ILE A 10 -7.74 -4.21 -3.55
C ILE A 10 -6.46 -3.97 -4.37
N CYS A 11 -6.52 -4.23 -5.68
CA CYS A 11 -5.40 -3.99 -6.59
C CYS A 11 -5.66 -2.73 -7.44
N LEU A 12 -4.76 -1.75 -7.36
CA LEU A 12 -4.81 -0.53 -8.16
C LEU A 12 -3.94 -0.69 -9.42
N VAL A 13 -4.55 -0.58 -10.60
CA VAL A 13 -3.86 -0.75 -11.91
C VAL A 13 -4.02 0.51 -12.76
N GLY A 14 -2.95 0.90 -13.46
CA GLY A 14 -2.90 2.10 -14.30
C GLY A 14 -1.48 2.49 -14.68
N GLU A 15 -1.33 3.41 -15.63
CA GLU A 15 -0.03 3.87 -16.15
C GLU A 15 0.89 4.44 -15.06
N SER A 16 2.21 4.37 -15.27
CA SER A 16 3.17 5.00 -14.34
C SER A 16 2.85 6.50 -14.18
N GLY A 17 2.82 7.00 -12.94
CA GLY A 17 2.44 8.39 -12.65
C GLY A 17 0.94 8.66 -12.57
N SER A 18 0.06 7.68 -12.77
CA SER A 18 -1.41 7.87 -12.71
C SER A 18 -2.01 8.10 -11.30
N GLY A 19 -1.17 8.23 -10.26
CA GLY A 19 -1.64 8.46 -8.88
C GLY A 19 -2.03 7.22 -8.08
N LYS A 20 -1.68 5.99 -8.51
CA LYS A 20 -1.97 4.75 -7.77
C LYS A 20 -1.49 4.79 -6.32
N SER A 21 -0.23 5.18 -6.09
CA SER A 21 0.35 5.30 -4.75
C SER A 21 -0.37 6.37 -3.92
N THR A 22 -0.76 7.48 -4.54
CA THR A 22 -1.54 8.54 -3.88
C THR A 22 -2.89 8.02 -3.40
N ILE A 23 -3.60 7.22 -4.20
CA ILE A 23 -4.87 6.61 -3.79
C ILE A 23 -4.65 5.59 -2.66
N ALA A 24 -3.60 4.77 -2.73
CA ALA A 24 -3.26 3.83 -1.66
C ALA A 24 -2.99 4.54 -0.31
N GLU A 25 -2.25 5.66 -0.33
CA GLU A 25 -1.98 6.49 0.85
C GLU A 25 -3.24 7.17 1.40
N LEU A 26 -4.21 7.52 0.54
CA LEU A 26 -5.49 8.06 0.99
C LEU A 26 -6.35 6.97 1.63
N LEU A 27 -6.43 5.78 1.01
CA LEU A 27 -7.15 4.63 1.59
C LEU A 27 -6.56 4.21 2.94
N GLU A 28 -5.23 4.29 3.11
CA GLU A 28 -4.60 4.04 4.40
C GLU A 28 -5.15 4.95 5.51
N LYS A 29 -5.38 6.23 5.21
CA LYS A 29 -5.98 7.18 6.17
C LYS A 29 -7.43 6.86 6.51
N GLU A 30 -8.14 6.17 5.61
CA GLU A 30 -9.50 5.69 5.80
C GLU A 30 -9.55 4.32 6.52
N GLY A 31 -8.41 3.80 6.98
CA GLY A 31 -8.33 2.55 7.76
C GLY A 31 -8.08 1.29 6.93
N TYR A 32 -7.75 1.42 5.64
CA TYR A 32 -7.32 0.28 4.83
C TYR A 32 -5.85 -0.06 5.10
N ASN A 33 -5.48 -1.32 4.93
CA ASN A 33 -4.09 -1.75 5.04
C ASN A 33 -3.33 -1.44 3.73
N TYR A 34 -2.27 -0.64 3.81
CA TYR A 34 -1.32 -0.46 2.71
C TYR A 34 -0.16 -1.46 2.82
N ILE A 35 -0.03 -2.35 1.83
CA ILE A 35 1.03 -3.34 1.76
C ILE A 35 2.32 -2.70 1.24
N GLU A 36 3.35 -2.62 2.08
CA GLU A 36 4.69 -2.17 1.69
C GLU A 36 5.50 -3.31 1.03
N SER A 37 6.29 -2.97 0.00
CA SER A 37 7.06 -3.96 -0.77
C SER A 37 8.49 -4.09 -0.25
N TYR A 38 9.06 -5.31 -0.25
CA TYR A 38 10.46 -5.50 0.16
C TYR A 38 11.44 -5.00 -0.91
N THR A 39 12.53 -4.38 -0.48
CA THR A 39 13.62 -3.95 -1.38
C THR A 39 14.98 -4.13 -0.73
N THR A 40 16.02 -4.37 -1.53
CA THR A 40 17.42 -4.39 -1.07
C THR A 40 18.12 -3.05 -1.25
N ARG A 41 17.46 -2.07 -1.89
CA ARG A 41 17.97 -0.71 -2.05
C ARG A 41 18.08 -0.06 -0.67
N LYS A 42 19.11 0.76 -0.41
CA LYS A 42 19.19 1.56 0.82
C LYS A 42 18.11 2.66 0.88
N PRO A 43 17.59 3.04 2.07
CA PRO A 43 16.66 4.15 2.21
C PRO A 43 17.33 5.49 1.85
N ARG A 44 16.56 6.40 1.23
CA ARG A 44 16.97 7.75 0.81
C ARG A 44 16.99 8.73 1.97
N TYR A 45 16.10 8.55 2.94
CA TYR A 45 16.00 9.36 4.15
C TYR A 45 15.41 8.52 5.29
N LYS A 46 15.56 8.99 6.53
CA LYS A 46 15.05 8.30 7.71
C LYS A 46 13.51 8.24 7.65
N GLY A 47 12.95 7.04 7.71
CA GLY A 47 11.50 6.83 7.62
C GLY A 47 10.94 6.90 6.20
N GLU A 48 11.75 6.62 5.17
CA GLU A 48 11.22 6.39 3.81
C GLU A 48 10.12 5.30 3.86
N ARG A 49 8.97 5.58 3.24
CA ARG A 49 7.79 4.70 3.20
C ARG A 49 7.64 4.02 1.84
N GLY A 50 6.70 3.08 1.75
CA GLY A 50 6.35 2.35 0.52
C GLY A 50 7.20 1.10 0.30
N HIS A 51 8.26 0.94 1.09
CA HIS A 51 9.12 -0.23 1.07
C HIS A 51 9.58 -0.64 2.46
N ILE A 52 9.75 -1.95 2.63
CA ILE A 52 10.51 -2.53 3.74
C ILE A 52 11.96 -2.70 3.26
N PHE A 53 12.88 -2.06 3.97
CA PHE A 53 14.30 -1.94 3.66
C PHE A 53 15.18 -2.96 4.39
#